data_AF-E9J6Q1-F1
#
_entry.id   AF-E9J6Q1-F1
#
_cell.length_a   1.000
_cell.length_b   1.000
_cell.length_c   1.000
_cell.angle_alpha   90.00
_cell.angle_beta   90.00
_cell.angle_gamma   90.00
#
_symmetry.space_group_name_H-M   'P 1'
#
loop_
_entity.id
_entity.type
_entity.pdbx_description
1 polymer ?
#
loop_
_entity_poly.entity_id
_entity_poly.type
_entity_poly.pdbx_seq_one_letter_code
_entity_poly.pdbx_strand_id
1 'polypeptide(L)'
;MPVHILQWNCQSIRNKRPELEARSKDFDLILLSETWLEPQSKWLFKNFDVIRKDRVDRRGGGVAILIRNGIKYRIFNLKNMFDAGGLIEACSITIYYKSREIIILSIYKPPQ
;
A
#
# COMPACT_ATOMS: atom_id res chain seq x y z
N MET A 1 22.39 -2.55 1.46
CA MET A 1 21.90 -1.43 0.63
C MET A 1 20.71 -0.79 1.35
N PRO A 2 20.48 0.52 1.22
CA PRO A 2 19.29 1.17 1.77
C PRO A 2 18.00 0.60 1.16
N VAL A 3 16.88 0.70 1.89
CA VAL A 3 15.54 0.39 1.38
C VAL A 3 14.91 1.70 0.92
N HIS A 4 14.49 1.78 -0.34
CA HIS A 4 13.85 2.96 -0.91
C HIS A 4 12.34 2.84 -0.86
N ILE A 5 11.67 3.83 -0.28
CA ILE A 5 10.22 3.82 -0.06
C ILE A 5 9.59 5.03 -0.74
N LEU A 6 8.56 4.79 -1.55
CA LEU A 6 7.69 5.84 -2.10
C LEU A 6 6.36 5.85 -1.35
N GLN A 7 5.88 7.02 -0.96
CA GLN A 7 4.49 7.21 -0.53
C GLN A 7 3.78 8.13 -1.52
N TRP A 8 2.63 7.70 -2.03
CA TRP A 8 1.90 8.42 -3.07
C TRP A 8 0.39 8.30 -2.92
N ASN A 9 -0.27 9.45 -2.73
CA ASN A 9 -1.71 9.56 -2.97
C ASN A 9 -1.93 9.64 -4.48
N CYS A 10 -2.48 8.57 -5.06
CA CYS A 10 -2.56 8.39 -6.51
C CYS A 10 -3.90 8.82 -7.12
N GLN A 11 -4.92 9.10 -6.31
CA GLN A 11 -6.25 9.52 -6.74
C GLN A 11 -6.77 8.73 -7.96
N SER A 12 -6.97 7.42 -7.77
CA SER A 12 -7.18 6.39 -8.79
C SER A 12 -5.92 5.87 -9.46
N ILE A 13 -5.46 4.69 -9.00
CA ILE A 13 -4.23 4.09 -9.53
C ILE A 13 -4.34 3.60 -10.99
N ARG A 14 -5.56 3.33 -11.46
CA ARG A 14 -5.79 2.79 -12.82
C ARG A 14 -5.29 3.73 -13.91
N ASN A 15 -5.61 5.01 -13.80
CA ASN A 15 -5.20 6.04 -14.76
C ASN A 15 -3.73 6.47 -14.56
N LYS A 16 -3.10 6.02 -13.47
CA LYS A 16 -1.74 6.34 -13.08
C LYS A 16 -0.75 5.20 -13.28
N ARG A 17 -1.19 4.09 -13.89
CA ARG A 17 -0.35 2.92 -14.12
C ARG A 17 0.94 3.23 -14.90
N PRO A 18 0.94 3.99 -16.02
CA PRO A 18 2.18 4.29 -16.73
C PRO A 18 3.17 5.09 -15.88
N GLU A 19 2.68 6.03 -15.09
CA GLU A 19 3.49 6.81 -14.15
C GLU A 19 4.05 5.94 -13.02
N LEU A 20 3.22 5.04 -12.48
CA LEU A 20 3.66 4.06 -11.49
C LEU A 20 4.76 3.15 -12.07
N GLU A 21 4.61 2.66 -13.30
CA GLU A 21 5.62 1.84 -13.98
C GLU A 21 6.95 2.58 -14.14
N ALA A 22 6.92 3.86 -14.53
CA ALA A 22 8.11 4.68 -14.66
C ALA A 22 8.82 4.89 -13.30
N ARG A 23 8.08 5.26 -12.26
CA ARG A 23 8.62 5.55 -10.92
C ARG A 23 9.05 4.29 -10.17
N SER A 24 8.35 3.17 -10.37
CA SER A 24 8.51 1.96 -9.54
C SER A 24 9.91 1.37 -9.56
N LYS A 25 10.70 1.64 -10.62
CA LYS A 25 12.04 1.08 -10.80
C LYS A 25 13.00 1.44 -9.66
N ASP A 26 12.79 2.59 -9.02
CA ASP A 26 13.69 3.15 -8.02
C ASP A 26 13.29 2.82 -6.57
N PHE A 27 12.19 2.07 -6.37
CA PHE A 27 11.63 1.82 -5.03
C PHE A 27 11.46 0.33 -4.72
N ASP A 28 11.73 -0.02 -3.48
CA ASP A 28 11.56 -1.35 -2.90
C ASP A 28 10.13 -1.54 -2.37
N LEU A 29 9.59 -0.49 -1.76
CA LEU A 29 8.24 -0.43 -1.23
C LEU A 29 7.52 0.80 -1.81
N ILE A 30 6.27 0.63 -2.22
CA ILE A 30 5.42 1.74 -2.67
C ILE A 30 4.11 1.72 -1.89
N LEU A 31 3.90 2.75 -1.09
CA LEU A 31 2.70 2.95 -0.28
C LEU A 31 1.75 3.85 -1.07
N LEU A 32 0.60 3.30 -1.43
CA LEU A 32 -0.44 4.01 -2.17
C LEU A 32 -1.61 4.36 -1.26
N SER A 33 -2.14 5.56 -1.45
CA SER A 33 -3.42 6.00 -0.91
C SER A 33 -4.34 6.45 -2.04
N GLU A 34 -5.65 6.46 -1.78
CA GLU A 34 -6.67 6.78 -2.79
C GLU A 34 -6.55 5.88 -4.03
N THR A 35 -6.38 4.57 -3.81
CA THR A 35 -6.20 3.61 -4.91
C THR A 35 -7.44 3.53 -5.80
N TRP A 36 -8.63 3.73 -5.21
CA TRP A 36 -9.94 3.59 -5.84
C TRP A 36 -10.12 2.22 -6.51
N LEU A 37 -9.48 1.20 -5.93
CA LEU A 37 -9.69 -0.19 -6.31
C LEU A 37 -10.87 -0.75 -5.51
N GLU A 38 -11.60 -1.66 -6.15
CA GLU A 38 -12.72 -2.36 -5.55
C GLU A 38 -12.30 -3.81 -5.24
N PRO A 39 -12.91 -4.50 -4.26
CA PRO A 39 -12.55 -5.88 -3.90
C PRO A 39 -12.48 -6.86 -5.09
N GLN A 40 -13.41 -6.73 -6.03
CA GLN A 40 -13.49 -7.52 -7.26
C GLN A 40 -12.39 -7.19 -8.30
N SER A 41 -11.66 -6.10 -8.11
CA SER A 41 -10.63 -5.66 -9.05
C SER A 41 -9.43 -6.60 -9.03
N LYS A 42 -9.23 -7.35 -10.12
CA LYS A 42 -8.02 -8.13 -10.41
C LYS A 42 -6.86 -7.22 -10.83
N TRP A 43 -6.49 -6.28 -9.96
CA TRP A 43 -5.38 -5.36 -10.20
C TRP A 43 -4.08 -5.98 -9.67
N LEU A 44 -3.14 -6.24 -10.59
CA LEU A 44 -1.81 -6.76 -10.31
C LEU A 44 -0.76 -5.81 -10.89
N PHE A 45 0.41 -5.79 -10.26
CA PHE A 45 1.53 -4.96 -10.67
C PHE A 45 2.80 -5.81 -10.82
N LYS A 46 3.43 -5.73 -11.99
CA LYS A 46 4.55 -6.62 -12.33
C LYS A 46 5.74 -6.36 -11.40
N ASN A 47 6.40 -7.43 -10.95
CA ASN A 47 7.56 -7.42 -10.03
C ASN A 47 7.26 -6.97 -8.60
N PHE A 48 5.97 -6.83 -8.23
CA PHE A 48 5.58 -6.50 -6.87
C PHE A 48 4.44 -7.40 -6.41
N ASP A 49 4.52 -7.82 -5.15
CA ASP A 49 3.35 -8.28 -4.40
C ASP A 49 2.51 -7.07 -3.99
N VAL A 50 1.20 -7.26 -3.85
CA VAL A 50 0.26 -6.17 -3.53
C VAL A 50 -0.56 -6.54 -2.30
N ILE A 51 -0.35 -5.81 -1.21
CA ILE A 51 -1.18 -5.89 0.01
C ILE A 51 -2.06 -4.64 0.07
N ARG A 52 -3.38 -4.80 0.12
CA ARG A 52 -4.30 -3.66 0.06
C ARG A 52 -5.50 -3.79 0.98
N LYS A 53 -6.09 -2.65 1.34
CA LYS A 53 -7.41 -2.52 1.97
C LYS A 53 -8.24 -1.66 1.03
N ASP A 54 -9.22 -2.28 0.37
CA ASP A 54 -10.16 -1.58 -0.53
C ASP A 54 -11.30 -0.99 0.29
N ARG A 55 -11.79 0.20 -0.09
CA ARG A 55 -13.01 0.76 0.46
C ARG A 55 -14.23 0.11 -0.20
N VAL A 56 -15.29 -0.17 0.57
CA VAL A 56 -16.47 -0.91 0.10
C VAL A 56 -17.78 -0.11 0.14
N ASP A 57 -17.85 0.96 0.93
CA ASP A 57 -19.09 1.69 1.23
C ASP A 57 -19.34 2.89 0.29
N ARG A 58 -18.29 3.45 -0.31
CA ARG A 58 -18.41 4.59 -1.25
C ARG A 58 -17.24 4.66 -2.23
N ARG A 59 -17.42 5.47 -3.28
CA ARG A 59 -16.35 5.80 -4.23
C ARG A 59 -15.23 6.58 -3.54
N GLY A 60 -14.00 6.31 -3.94
CA GLY A 60 -12.81 6.94 -3.37
C GLY A 60 -12.33 6.22 -2.11
N GLY A 61 -11.08 6.41 -1.73
CA GLY A 61 -10.38 5.68 -0.68
C GLY A 61 -9.56 4.52 -1.22
N GLY A 62 -9.25 3.59 -0.33
CA GLY A 62 -8.37 2.46 -0.56
C GLY A 62 -6.91 2.80 -0.31
N VAL A 63 -6.18 1.86 0.31
CA VAL A 63 -4.74 1.91 0.54
C VAL A 63 -4.08 0.62 0.06
N ALA A 64 -2.83 0.73 -0.39
CA ALA A 64 -2.03 -0.44 -0.75
C ALA A 64 -0.55 -0.25 -0.36
N ILE A 65 0.14 -1.38 -0.20
CA ILE A 65 1.58 -1.51 -0.15
C ILE A 65 1.98 -2.46 -1.29
N LEU A 66 2.81 -1.98 -2.19
CA LEU A 66 3.49 -2.79 -3.19
C LEU A 66 4.86 -3.16 -2.64
N ILE A 67 5.20 -4.45 -2.67
CA ILE A 67 6.46 -4.98 -2.15
C ILE A 67 7.24 -5.60 -3.30
N ARG A 68 8.44 -5.09 -3.58
CA ARG A 68 9.27 -5.62 -4.66
C ARG A 68 9.58 -7.10 -4.44
N ASN A 69 9.42 -7.89 -5.49
CA ASN A 69 9.66 -9.34 -5.44
C ASN A 69 11.07 -9.64 -4.92
N GLY A 70 11.17 -10.61 -4.02
CA GLY A 70 12.42 -11.00 -3.35
C GLY A 70 12.60 -10.38 -1.97
N ILE A 71 11.85 -9.32 -1.63
CA ILE A 71 11.81 -8.81 -0.25
C ILE A 71 10.95 -9.75 0.59
N LYS A 72 11.52 -10.31 1.66
CA LYS A 72 10.77 -11.10 2.63
C LYS A 72 9.93 -10.19 3.52
N TYR A 73 8.64 -10.49 3.60
CA TYR A 73 7.71 -9.79 4.48
C TYR A 73 6.70 -10.75 5.09
N ARG A 74 6.02 -10.28 6.14
CA ARG A 74 4.78 -10.88 6.65
C ARG A 74 3.72 -9.79 6.78
N ILE A 75 2.46 -10.16 6.60
CA ILE A 75 1.35 -9.24 6.87
C ILE A 75 1.33 -8.96 8.38
N PHE A 76 1.33 -7.69 8.75
CA PHE A 76 1.11 -7.28 10.14
C PHE A 76 -0.38 -7.04 10.32
N ASN A 77 -1.04 -7.81 11.18
CA ASN A 77 -2.46 -7.65 11.41
C ASN A 77 -2.69 -6.48 12.38
N LEU A 78 -3.38 -5.44 11.91
CA LEU A 78 -3.61 -4.22 12.68
C LEU A 78 -4.59 -4.41 13.85
N LYS A 79 -5.32 -5.52 13.99
CA LYS A 79 -6.29 -5.81 15.09
C LYS A 79 -7.07 -4.56 15.58
N ASN A 80 -7.56 -3.72 14.65
CA ASN A 80 -8.27 -2.46 14.91
C ASN A 80 -7.48 -1.36 15.65
N MET A 81 -6.17 -1.53 15.89
CA MET A 81 -5.31 -0.54 16.54
C MET A 81 -5.28 0.82 15.83
N PHE A 82 -5.55 0.84 14.52
CA PHE A 82 -5.43 2.04 13.68
C PHE A 82 -6.70 2.33 12.86
N ASP A 83 -7.85 1.78 13.26
CA ASP A 83 -9.12 2.00 12.53
C ASP A 83 -9.79 3.33 12.92
N ALA A 84 -9.50 3.86 14.13
CA ALA A 84 -10.05 5.10 14.67
C ALA A 84 -11.58 5.23 14.49
N GLY A 85 -12.32 4.13 14.67
CA GLY A 85 -13.78 4.09 14.45
C GLY A 85 -14.17 4.19 12.97
N GLY A 86 -13.43 3.52 12.08
CA GLY A 86 -13.62 3.59 10.62
C GLY A 86 -13.14 4.88 9.96
N LEU A 87 -12.51 5.80 10.70
CA LEU A 87 -12.01 7.07 10.16
C LEU A 87 -10.70 6.94 9.39
N ILE A 88 -9.99 5.83 9.57
CA ILE A 88 -8.67 5.60 9.00
C ILE A 88 -8.66 4.30 8.19
N GLU A 89 -8.07 4.41 7.00
CA GLU A 89 -7.75 3.27 6.17
C GLU A 89 -6.28 2.93 6.30
N ALA A 90 -5.98 1.68 6.61
CA ALA A 90 -4.62 1.23 6.78
C ALA A 90 -4.42 -0.22 6.34
N CYS A 91 -3.24 -0.50 5.79
CA CYS A 91 -2.70 -1.85 5.66
C CYS A 91 -1.22 -1.83 6.05
N SER A 92 -0.68 -2.98 6.45
CA SER A 92 0.66 -3.04 7.02
C SER A 92 1.37 -4.36 6.79
N ILE A 93 2.68 -4.27 6.74
CA ILE A 93 3.60 -5.40 6.65
C ILE A 93 4.72 -5.24 7.67
N THR A 94 5.34 -6.35 8.04
CA THR A 94 6.66 -6.36 8.67
C THR A 94 7.70 -6.81 7.65
N ILE A 95 8.79 -6.06 7.51
CA ILE A 95 9.98 -6.46 6.77
C ILE A 95 11.15 -6.72 7.73
N TYR A 96 12.14 -7.49 7.28
CA TYR A 96 13.38 -7.68 8.02
C TYR A 96 14.53 -6.95 7.33
N TYR A 97 15.17 -6.03 8.05
CA TYR A 97 16.26 -5.21 7.53
C TYR A 97 17.36 -5.04 8.57
N LYS A 98 18.61 -5.38 8.20
CA LYS A 98 19.80 -5.28 9.07
C LYS A 98 19.57 -5.85 10.48
N SER A 99 19.04 -7.07 10.52
CA SER A 99 18.74 -7.79 11.74
C SER A 99 17.64 -7.20 12.62
N ARG A 100 16.81 -6.30 12.07
CA ARG A 100 15.68 -5.67 12.76
C ARG A 100 14.39 -5.91 12.01
N GLU A 101 13.32 -6.13 12.75
CA GLU A 101 11.97 -6.07 12.20
C GLU A 101 11.53 -4.61 12.11
N ILE A 102 10.99 -4.22 10.96
CA ILE A 102 10.42 -2.90 10.73
C ILE A 102 8.97 -3.08 10.31
N ILE A 103 8.06 -2.44 11.02
CA ILE A 103 6.64 -2.39 10.64
C ILE A 103 6.44 -1.18 9.74
N ILE A 104 5.87 -1.43 8.55
CA ILE A 104 5.53 -0.41 7.57
C ILE A 104 4.01 -0.34 7.49
N LEU A 105 3.46 0.86 7.65
CA LEU A 105 2.02 1.12 7.54
C LEU A 105 1.76 2.11 6.41
N SER A 106 0.87 1.75 5.48
CA SER A 106 0.23 2.71 4.59
C SER A 106 -1.05 3.17 5.26
N ILE A 107 -1.20 4.47 5.51
CA ILE A 107 -2.30 5.06 6.26
C ILE A 107 -2.92 6.19 5.44
N TYR A 108 -4.25 6.23 5.39
CA TYR A 108 -5.00 7.31 4.78
C TYR A 108 -6.16 7.74 5.67
N LYS A 109 -6.25 9.05 5.96
CA LYS A 109 -7.42 9.69 6.55
C LYS A 109 -8.17 10.45 5.46
N PRO A 110 -9.37 10.01 5.07
CA PRO A 110 -10.18 10.69 4.07
C PRO A 110 -10.59 12.10 4.53
N PRO A 111 -10.79 13.06 3.60
CA PRO A 111 -11.40 14.34 3.92
C PRO A 111 -12.82 14.13 4.48
N GLN A 112 -13.20 14.99 5.43
CA GLN A 112 -14.54 15.03 6.04
C GLN A 112 -15.41 16.05 5.33
#